data_AF-T0GVB4-F1
#
_entry.id   AF-T0GVB4-F1
#
_cell.length_a   1.000
_cell.length_b   1.000
_cell.length_c   1.000
_cell.angle_alpha   90.00
_cell.angle_beta   90.00
_cell.angle_gamma   90.00
#
_symmetry.space_group_name_H-M   'P 1'
#
loop_
_entity.id
_entity.type
_entity.pdbx_description
1 polymer ?
#
loop_
_entity_poly.entity_id
_entity_poly.type
_entity_poly.pdbx_seq_one_letter_code
_entity_poly.pdbx_strand_id
1 'polypeptide(L)'
;MFKSIAVAARDRGRMAEVSTVIARFGLDSLAARLGLGEGDAPEGTELRDLPTRVRQALEALGPTYVKLGQILATRRDLLPDPWIAAFEQLQSDAPRIPFETLRGEVEAALGEPP
;
A
#
# COMPACT_ATOMS: atom_id res chain seq x y z
N MET A 1 -23.09 -21.32 1.69
CA MET A 1 -22.02 -22.35 1.69
C MET A 1 -21.10 -22.24 0.46
N PHE A 2 -21.60 -22.34 -0.78
CA PHE A 2 -20.77 -22.23 -2.00
C PHE A 2 -20.06 -20.87 -2.21
N LYS A 3 -20.68 -19.75 -1.82
CA LYS A 3 -20.04 -18.42 -1.88
C LYS A 3 -18.80 -18.32 -0.98
N SER A 4 -18.81 -18.99 0.18
CA SER A 4 -17.70 -19.00 1.13
C SER A 4 -16.48 -19.76 0.60
N ILE A 5 -16.69 -20.81 -0.18
CA ILE A 5 -15.62 -21.59 -0.84
C ILE A 5 -14.98 -20.78 -1.97
N ALA A 6 -15.78 -20.04 -2.75
CA ALA A 6 -15.27 -19.15 -3.80
C ALA A 6 -14.50 -17.95 -3.23
N VAL A 7 -14.97 -17.38 -2.11
CA VAL A 7 -14.24 -16.36 -1.35
C VAL A 7 -12.94 -16.93 -0.79
N ALA A 8 -12.96 -18.08 -0.12
CA ALA A 8 -11.76 -18.72 0.40
C ALA A 8 -10.73 -19.12 -0.68
N ALA A 9 -11.18 -19.49 -1.89
CA ALA A 9 -10.30 -19.77 -3.03
C ALA A 9 -9.70 -18.48 -3.62
N ARG A 10 -10.51 -17.42 -3.74
CA ARG A 10 -10.05 -16.08 -4.16
C ARG A 10 -9.09 -15.47 -3.14
N ASP A 11 -9.35 -15.69 -1.85
CA ASP A 11 -8.51 -15.25 -0.73
C ASP A 11 -7.16 -15.94 -0.78
N ARG A 12 -7.07 -17.23 -1.14
CA ARG A 12 -5.78 -17.90 -1.35
C ARG A 12 -4.97 -17.28 -2.49
N GLY A 13 -5.61 -17.00 -3.63
CA GLY A 13 -4.94 -16.33 -4.76
C GLY A 13 -4.44 -14.93 -4.37
N ARG A 14 -5.25 -14.19 -3.61
CA ARG A 14 -4.87 -12.87 -3.10
C ARG A 14 -3.75 -12.94 -2.07
N MET A 15 -3.78 -13.91 -1.16
CA MET A 15 -2.71 -14.12 -0.17
C MET A 15 -1.39 -14.47 -0.84
N ALA A 16 -1.40 -15.26 -1.92
CA ALA A 16 -0.21 -15.52 -2.72
C ALA A 16 0.36 -14.24 -3.36
N GLU A 17 -0.49 -13.39 -3.95
CA GLU A 17 -0.10 -12.09 -4.48
C GLU A 17 0.52 -11.19 -3.39
N VAL A 18 -0.16 -11.06 -2.25
CA VAL A 18 0.31 -10.27 -1.10
C VAL A 18 1.66 -10.77 -0.61
N SER A 19 1.81 -12.09 -0.43
CA SER A 19 3.07 -12.69 0.02
C SER A 19 4.22 -12.45 -0.97
N THR A 20 3.93 -12.49 -2.28
CA THR A 20 4.92 -12.24 -3.32
C THR A 20 5.39 -10.78 -3.31
N VAL A 21 4.48 -9.84 -3.06
CA VAL A 21 4.83 -8.42 -2.92
C VAL A 21 5.66 -8.18 -1.66
N ILE A 22 5.29 -8.78 -0.53
CA ILE A 22 6.06 -8.69 0.74
C ILE A 22 7.50 -9.18 0.53
N ALA A 23 7.68 -10.36 -0.09
CA ALA A 23 8.99 -10.93 -0.37
C ALA A 23 9.80 -10.06 -1.35
N ARG A 24 9.14 -9.51 -2.40
CA ARG A 24 9.81 -8.63 -3.39
C ARG A 24 10.45 -7.39 -2.75
N PHE A 25 9.87 -6.86 -1.68
CA PHE A 25 10.40 -5.71 -0.95
C PHE A 25 11.25 -6.10 0.26
N GLY A 26 11.54 -7.40 0.45
CA GLY A 26 12.35 -7.92 1.56
C GLY A 26 11.71 -7.66 2.93
N LEU A 27 10.39 -7.67 3.01
CA LEU A 27 9.63 -7.40 4.25
C LEU A 27 9.37 -8.67 5.07
N ASP A 28 10.04 -9.78 4.74
CA ASP A 28 9.86 -11.08 5.40
C ASP A 28 10.28 -11.04 6.87
N SER A 29 11.37 -10.34 7.19
CA SER A 29 11.86 -10.13 8.56
C SER A 29 10.88 -9.27 9.39
N LEU A 30 10.20 -8.31 8.76
CA LEU A 30 9.12 -7.55 9.40
C LEU A 30 7.88 -8.42 9.64
N ALA A 31 7.52 -9.28 8.68
CA ALA A 31 6.42 -10.24 8.83
C ALA A 31 6.70 -11.23 9.96
N ALA A 32 7.92 -11.77 10.06
CA ALA A 32 8.35 -12.63 11.15
C ALA A 32 8.24 -11.92 12.51
N ARG A 33 8.66 -10.65 12.60
CA ARG A 33 8.54 -9.85 13.83
C ARG A 33 7.10 -9.59 14.26
N LEU A 34 6.16 -9.58 13.32
CA LEU A 34 4.72 -9.46 13.58
C LEU A 34 4.05 -10.81 13.88
N GLY A 35 4.79 -11.93 13.85
CA GLY A 35 4.28 -13.28 14.06
C GLY A 35 3.58 -13.89 12.83
N LEU A 36 3.87 -13.38 11.63
CA LEU A 36 3.23 -13.77 10.37
C LEU A 36 4.14 -14.63 9.46
N GLY A 37 5.33 -15.02 9.90
CA GLY A 37 6.28 -15.82 9.10
C GLY A 37 7.47 -16.36 9.89
N GLU A 38 8.27 -17.20 9.24
CA GLU A 38 9.57 -17.68 9.75
C GLU A 38 10.68 -16.78 9.20
N GLY A 39 11.50 -16.18 10.07
CA GLY A 39 12.59 -15.30 9.65
C GLY A 39 13.36 -14.68 10.82
N ASP A 40 14.61 -14.30 10.57
CA ASP A 40 15.47 -13.62 11.53
C ASP A 40 15.13 -12.12 11.67
N ALA A 41 15.53 -11.54 12.80
CA ALA A 41 15.35 -10.10 13.04
C ALA A 41 16.17 -9.27 12.02
N PRO A 42 15.63 -8.17 11.48
CA PRO A 42 16.34 -7.33 10.52
C PRO A 42 17.59 -6.68 11.14
N GLU A 43 18.72 -6.72 10.43
CA GLU A 43 19.97 -6.08 10.86
C GLU A 43 20.00 -4.57 10.55
N GLY A 44 20.85 -3.81 11.24
CA GLY A 44 20.79 -2.35 11.38
C GLY A 44 20.63 -1.51 10.10
N THR A 45 21.16 -1.97 8.97
CA THR A 45 21.01 -1.29 7.67
C THR A 45 19.62 -1.47 7.06
N GLU A 46 18.98 -2.64 7.28
CA GLU A 46 17.64 -2.94 6.78
C GLU A 46 16.55 -2.07 7.41
N LEU A 47 16.80 -1.61 8.64
CA LEU A 47 15.85 -0.80 9.44
C LEU A 47 15.74 0.64 8.94
N ARG A 48 16.83 1.21 8.39
CA ARG A 48 16.80 2.60 7.87
C ARG A 48 15.98 2.73 6.60
N ASP A 49 16.02 1.72 5.73
CA ASP A 49 15.26 1.72 4.47
C ASP A 49 13.87 1.08 4.61
N LEU A 50 13.56 0.53 5.78
CA LEU A 50 12.29 -0.15 6.04
C LEU A 50 11.05 0.73 5.73
N PRO A 51 10.98 2.02 6.12
CA PRO A 51 9.85 2.88 5.78
C PRO A 51 9.61 2.99 4.27
N THR A 52 10.68 3.15 3.49
CA THR A 52 10.61 3.26 2.03
C THR A 52 10.11 1.96 1.40
N ARG A 53 10.65 0.82 1.84
CA ARG A 53 10.25 -0.50 1.32
C ARG A 53 8.80 -0.83 1.65
N VAL A 54 8.33 -0.49 2.86
CA VAL A 54 6.91 -0.64 3.22
C VAL A 54 6.03 0.27 2.36
N ARG A 55 6.40 1.53 2.15
CA ARG A 55 5.68 2.44 1.24
C ARG A 55 5.52 1.83 -0.15
N GLN A 56 6.62 1.36 -0.75
CA GLN A 56 6.60 0.77 -2.09
C GLN A 56 5.77 -0.52 -2.15
N ALA A 57 5.79 -1.33 -1.08
CA ALA A 57 4.92 -2.50 -0.97
C ALA A 57 3.44 -2.09 -0.95
N LEU A 58 3.06 -1.05 -0.21
CA LEU A 58 1.69 -0.53 -0.21
C LEU A 58 1.24 -0.03 -1.59
N GLU A 59 2.14 0.62 -2.34
CA GLU A 59 1.87 1.02 -3.74
C GLU A 59 1.64 -0.20 -4.65
N ALA A 60 2.52 -1.20 -4.55
CA ALA A 60 2.43 -2.40 -5.37
C ALA A 60 1.19 -3.27 -5.04
N LEU A 61 0.75 -3.27 -3.78
CA LEU A 61 -0.48 -3.95 -3.35
C LEU A 61 -1.76 -3.22 -3.81
N GLY A 62 -1.64 -1.96 -4.25
CA GLY A 62 -2.71 -1.22 -4.91
C GLY A 62 -3.52 -0.29 -3.99
N PRO A 63 -4.63 0.27 -4.51
CA PRO A 63 -5.27 1.48 -3.97
C PRO A 63 -5.78 1.35 -2.53
N THR A 64 -6.23 0.16 -2.11
CA THR A 64 -6.64 -0.07 -0.72
C THR A 64 -5.47 0.11 0.25
N TYR A 65 -4.30 -0.41 -0.10
CA TYR A 65 -3.10 -0.34 0.73
C TYR A 65 -2.43 1.04 0.67
N VAL A 66 -2.49 1.70 -0.49
CA VAL A 66 -2.14 3.13 -0.61
C VAL A 66 -2.98 3.95 0.36
N LYS A 67 -4.30 3.73 0.43
CA LYS A 67 -5.17 4.46 1.35
C LYS A 67 -4.82 4.21 2.81
N LEU A 68 -4.47 2.98 3.17
CA LEU A 68 -3.98 2.65 4.51
C LEU A 68 -2.71 3.45 4.85
N GLY A 69 -1.73 3.48 3.95
CA GLY A 69 -0.51 4.26 4.12
C GLY A 69 -0.78 5.76 4.28
N GLN A 70 -1.72 6.31 3.49
CA GLN A 70 -2.14 7.71 3.63
C GLN A 70 -2.77 8.01 4.99
N ILE A 71 -3.60 7.10 5.54
CA ILE A 71 -4.16 7.24 6.90
C ILE A 71 -3.05 7.16 7.96
N LEU A 72 -2.09 6.26 7.79
CA LEU A 72 -0.97 6.14 8.71
C LEU A 72 -0.06 7.37 8.70
N ALA A 73 0.11 8.02 7.54
CA ALA A 73 0.86 9.28 7.41
C ALA A 73 0.28 10.41 8.28
N THR A 74 -1.02 10.39 8.61
CA THR A 74 -1.63 11.40 9.47
C THR A 74 -1.47 11.10 10.97
N ARG A 75 -0.89 9.94 11.34
CA ARG A 75 -0.75 9.47 12.73
C ARG A 75 0.68 9.63 13.25
N ARG A 76 1.15 10.89 13.32
CA ARG A 76 2.47 11.26 13.88
C ARG A 76 2.63 10.85 15.36
N ASP A 77 1.53 10.60 16.05
CA ASP A 77 1.49 10.06 17.41
C ASP A 77 1.83 8.55 17.48
N LEU A 78 1.71 7.81 16.37
CA LEU A 78 1.95 6.37 16.30
C LEU A 78 3.25 5.98 15.61
N LEU A 79 3.74 6.81 14.68
CA LEU A 79 4.85 6.47 13.80
C LEU A 79 5.99 7.49 13.92
N PRO A 80 7.25 7.03 14.00
CA PRO A 80 8.42 7.91 13.97
C PRO A 80 8.53 8.70 12.66
N ASP A 81 9.21 9.85 12.69
CA ASP A 81 9.34 10.77 11.54
C ASP A 81 9.75 10.11 10.21
N PRO A 82 10.69 9.13 10.14
CA PRO A 82 11.04 8.47 8.89
C PRO A 82 9.87 7.73 8.23
N TRP A 83 8.93 7.21 9.01
CA TRP A 83 7.73 6.53 8.52
C TRP A 83 6.70 7.53 7.99
N ILE A 84 6.54 8.65 8.69
CA ILE A 84 5.67 9.74 8.25
C ILE A 84 6.17 10.30 6.92
N ALA A 85 7.46 10.63 6.83
CA ALA A 85 8.06 11.17 5.61
C ALA A 85 7.97 10.20 4.40
N ALA A 86 8.06 8.89 4.65
CA ALA A 86 7.83 7.90 3.61
C ALA A 86 6.34 7.89 3.18
N PHE A 87 5.41 7.74 4.12
CA PHE A 87 3.99 7.60 3.76
C PHE A 87 3.34 8.89 3.24
N GLU A 88 3.88 10.08 3.54
CA GLU A 88 3.43 11.35 2.92
C GLU A 88 3.63 11.36 1.38
N GLN A 89 4.60 10.60 0.86
CA GLN A 89 4.82 10.48 -0.59
C GLN A 89 3.64 9.78 -1.29
N LEU A 90 2.89 8.92 -0.57
CA LEU A 90 1.67 8.27 -1.10
C LEU A 90 0.54 9.27 -1.39
N GLN A 91 0.61 10.49 -0.86
CA GLN A 91 -0.37 11.55 -1.10
C GLN A 91 0.04 12.48 -2.24
N SER A 92 1.34 12.62 -2.48
CA SER A 92 1.90 13.75 -3.24
C SER A 92 2.22 13.41 -4.70
N ASP A 93 2.40 12.12 -5.03
CA ASP A 93 2.91 11.67 -6.34
C ASP A 93 1.91 10.83 -7.15
N ALA A 94 0.62 11.21 -7.12
CA ALA A 94 -0.36 10.56 -7.99
C ALA A 94 -0.04 10.82 -9.48
N PRO A 95 -0.07 9.80 -10.36
CA PRO A 95 0.09 9.99 -11.80
C PRO A 95 -0.92 11.00 -12.33
N ARG A 96 -0.43 12.00 -13.07
CA ARG A 96 -1.28 12.99 -13.71
C ARG A 96 -1.80 12.43 -15.03
N ILE A 97 -3.08 12.63 -15.30
CA ILE A 97 -3.69 12.36 -16.59
C ILE A 97 -4.14 13.67 -17.25
N PRO A 98 -4.12 13.78 -18.59
CA PRO A 98 -4.55 14.99 -19.27
C PRO A 98 -6.00 15.35 -18.91
N PHE A 99 -6.29 16.62 -18.64
CA PHE A 99 -7.65 17.04 -18.27
C PHE A 99 -8.70 16.66 -19.32
N GLU A 100 -8.34 16.68 -20.60
CA GLU A 100 -9.21 16.28 -21.70
C GLU A 100 -9.74 14.84 -21.60
N THR A 101 -9.03 13.93 -20.92
CA THR A 101 -9.55 12.57 -20.70
C THR A 101 -10.68 12.52 -19.67
N LEU A 102 -10.82 13.56 -18.84
CA LEU A 102 -11.81 13.67 -17.78
C LEU A 102 -12.92 14.69 -18.08
N ARG A 103 -12.69 15.63 -19.02
CA ARG A 103 -13.60 16.73 -19.33
C ARG A 103 -15.07 16.29 -19.45
N GLY A 104 -15.33 15.24 -20.24
CA GLY A 104 -16.70 14.77 -20.47
C GLY A 104 -17.41 14.29 -19.19
N GLU A 105 -16.70 13.58 -18.31
CA GLU A 105 -17.25 13.13 -17.02
C GLU A 105 -17.47 14.32 -16.07
N VAL A 106 -16.56 15.31 -16.10
CA VAL A 106 -16.68 16.53 -15.29
C VAL A 106 -17.88 17.36 -15.75
N GLU A 107 -18.04 17.59 -17.05
CA GLU A 107 -19.18 18.30 -17.64
C GLU A 107 -20.49 17.57 -17.38
N ALA A 108 -20.50 16.23 -17.45
CA ALA A 108 -21.68 15.43 -17.12
C ALA A 108 -22.06 15.54 -15.62
N ALA A 109 -21.07 15.62 -14.73
CA ALA A 109 -21.29 15.78 -13.30
C ALA A 109 -21.75 17.20 -12.91
N LEU A 110 -21.25 18.22 -13.61
CA LEU A 110 -21.55 19.63 -13.33
C LEU A 110 -22.78 20.15 -14.07
N GLY A 111 -23.10 19.59 -15.24
CA GLY A 111 -24.15 20.08 -16.14
C GLY A 111 -23.75 21.30 -16.97
N GLU A 112 -22.53 21.81 -16.80
CA GLU A 112 -21.96 22.94 -17.53
C GLU A 112 -20.45 22.75 -17.76
N PRO A 113 -19.86 23.49 -18.72
CA PRO A 113 -18.42 23.51 -18.92
C PRO A 113 -17.67 24.01 -17.67
N PRO A 114 -16.62 23.32 -17.19
CA PRO A 114 -15.78 23.73 -16.06
C PRO A 114 -14.84 24.89 -16.37
#